data_AF-A0A1Y2CDG8-F1
#
_entry.id   AF-A0A1Y2CDG8-F1
#
_cell.length_a   1.000
_cell.length_b   1.000
_cell.length_c   1.000
_cell.angle_alpha   90.00
_cell.angle_beta   90.00
_cell.angle_gamma   90.00
#
_symmetry.space_group_name_H-M   'P 1'
#
loop_
_entity.id
_entity.type
_entity.pdbx_description
1 polymer ?
#
loop_
_entity_poly.entity_id
_entity_poly.type
_entity_poly.pdbx_seq_one_letter_code
_entity_poly.pdbx_strand_id
1 'polypeptide(L)'
;MNTSSRSSLHNHQPVTDELGRDVPQLKSYSKSLKGSLGSLYNLNQRQLLGSNSALAEWNYVMSQSNNGSSAAPSVVDRASVSGYSYATKKTARGGAYREPTFQGVFRPKFIKREASEVYCVKFSPDDEFIAAGLGNSFIQIYSTSNSENVRTLVAPSELEKELYPCTSIAFRPDCGGYKNKNVLVAGYADGRIIHWHYTSGQLISTVPEPNVQINCVTYQSNLNSETAGAYFASSGSDSYVRVYDSQNHKKLLEMNRGQGDISAGHSSRVFSVRFHPTEQNILISGGWDNTIQFWDTRIGHSVRSIYGPHICGSDSLDFNQDGSEILTASFAKEDQLQMWDFGSGKLIDTIAWSIMEGERKNSLLYSGSFGKSKAPGGGVQYAIAGGCGGFNEVKLFNLQTKRAVGVAQGFTHSVYSVVMSSNEKMIAVGGGFKAVYAYDVDMHQQTSELIY
;
A
#
# COMPACT_ATOMS: atom_id res chain seq x y z
N MET A 1 61.13 29.71 -18.76
CA MET A 1 61.79 28.97 -19.85
C MET A 1 62.61 27.84 -19.23
N ASN A 2 62.54 26.64 -19.83
CA ASN A 2 63.27 25.41 -19.48
C ASN A 2 62.88 24.75 -18.13
N THR A 3 62.73 23.43 -17.98
CA THR A 3 63.12 22.27 -18.81
C THR A 3 62.34 21.01 -18.37
N SER A 4 62.14 20.11 -19.33
CA SER A 4 61.63 18.74 -19.23
C SER A 4 62.51 17.79 -18.41
N SER A 5 61.92 16.73 -17.82
CA SER A 5 62.41 15.35 -17.98
C SER A 5 61.38 14.28 -17.54
N ARG A 6 61.44 13.13 -18.21
CA ARG A 6 60.54 11.96 -18.14
C ARG A 6 60.99 10.94 -17.08
N SER A 7 60.00 10.12 -16.67
CA SER A 7 60.02 8.68 -16.35
C SER A 7 60.80 8.13 -15.16
N SER A 8 60.10 7.40 -14.27
CA SER A 8 60.36 5.98 -14.00
C SER A 8 59.17 5.29 -13.30
N LEU A 9 58.97 4.02 -13.64
CA LEU A 9 58.00 3.04 -13.14
C LEU A 9 58.60 2.24 -11.96
N HIS A 10 57.71 1.50 -11.25
CA HIS A 10 57.92 0.45 -10.23
C HIS A 10 57.94 0.92 -8.76
N ASN A 11 57.33 0.26 -7.77
CA ASN A 11 56.65 -1.04 -7.68
C ASN A 11 55.71 -1.05 -6.45
N HIS A 12 54.56 -1.71 -6.54
CA HIS A 12 53.73 -2.07 -5.39
C HIS A 12 54.35 -3.26 -4.65
N GLN A 13 54.54 -3.14 -3.33
CA GLN A 13 54.81 -4.29 -2.46
C GLN A 13 53.48 -4.95 -1.99
N PRO A 14 53.40 -6.29 -1.90
CA PRO A 14 52.26 -6.99 -1.33
C PRO A 14 52.33 -7.03 0.21
N VAL A 15 51.17 -7.00 0.87
CA VAL A 15 51.00 -7.14 2.32
C VAL A 15 50.75 -8.62 2.65
N THR A 16 51.54 -9.19 3.55
CA THR A 16 51.42 -10.58 4.07
C THR A 16 51.02 -10.57 5.55
N ASP A 17 50.28 -11.59 6.00
CA ASP A 17 49.94 -11.78 7.42
C ASP A 17 51.02 -12.59 8.18
N GLU A 18 50.96 -12.63 9.52
CA GLU A 18 52.01 -13.11 10.47
C GLU A 18 52.47 -14.58 10.33
N LEU A 19 51.97 -15.32 9.34
CA LEU A 19 52.42 -16.68 9.00
C LEU A 19 52.89 -16.84 7.54
N GLY A 20 53.21 -15.73 6.85
CA GLY A 20 53.91 -15.75 5.56
C GLY A 20 53.17 -16.44 4.41
N ARG A 21 51.82 -16.43 4.44
CA ARG A 21 50.98 -16.95 3.35
C ARG A 21 50.27 -15.82 2.61
N ASP A 22 50.25 -15.91 1.29
CA ASP A 22 49.59 -14.96 0.39
C ASP A 22 48.07 -14.93 0.63
N VAL A 23 47.51 -13.74 0.84
CA VAL A 23 46.07 -13.50 0.97
C VAL A 23 45.47 -13.21 -0.41
N PRO A 24 44.50 -13.97 -0.92
CA PRO A 24 43.88 -13.68 -2.21
C PRO A 24 43.03 -12.41 -2.14
N GLN A 25 43.35 -11.40 -2.97
CA GLN A 25 42.47 -10.25 -3.18
C GLN A 25 41.19 -10.71 -3.90
N LEU A 26 40.03 -10.45 -3.29
CA LEU A 26 38.69 -10.63 -3.89
C LEU A 26 38.50 -9.70 -5.10
N LYS A 27 39.00 -10.10 -6.27
CA LYS A 27 38.67 -9.51 -7.57
C LYS A 27 37.43 -10.18 -8.15
N SER A 28 36.34 -9.42 -8.20
CA SER A 28 35.27 -9.46 -9.19
C SER A 28 34.87 -10.83 -9.79
N TYR A 29 34.02 -11.58 -9.09
CA TYR A 29 33.13 -12.55 -9.74
C TYR A 29 31.74 -11.92 -9.92
N SER A 30 31.59 -11.05 -10.93
CA SER A 30 30.30 -10.43 -11.28
C SER A 30 29.97 -10.45 -12.78
N LYS A 31 30.55 -11.36 -13.55
CA LYS A 31 30.28 -11.53 -14.99
C LYS A 31 30.15 -13.01 -15.35
N SER A 32 29.05 -13.64 -14.92
CA SER A 32 28.53 -14.86 -15.58
C SER A 32 27.09 -15.22 -15.18
N LEU A 33 26.51 -14.63 -14.13
CA LEU A 33 25.12 -14.89 -13.72
C LEU A 33 24.11 -13.79 -14.11
N LYS A 34 24.57 -12.68 -14.72
CA LYS A 34 23.74 -11.52 -15.10
C LYS A 34 22.90 -11.70 -16.37
N GLY A 35 23.10 -12.77 -17.15
CA GLY A 35 22.35 -13.00 -18.39
C GLY A 35 21.12 -13.90 -18.25
N SER A 36 21.07 -14.75 -17.22
CA SER A 36 20.04 -15.80 -17.09
C SER A 36 18.92 -15.41 -16.13
N LEU A 37 19.23 -14.78 -14.98
CA LEU A 37 18.23 -14.45 -13.96
C LEU A 37 17.29 -13.32 -14.38
N GLY A 38 17.79 -12.25 -15.01
CA GLY A 38 16.96 -11.11 -15.45
C GLY A 38 16.05 -11.43 -16.65
N SER A 39 16.43 -12.42 -17.47
CA SER A 39 15.60 -12.89 -18.60
C SER A 39 14.52 -13.87 -18.13
N LEU A 40 14.84 -14.79 -17.20
CA LEU A 40 13.87 -15.71 -16.59
C LEU A 40 12.83 -14.97 -15.72
N TYR A 41 13.23 -13.89 -15.03
CA TYR A 41 12.29 -13.06 -14.24
C TYR A 41 11.30 -12.28 -15.12
N ASN A 42 11.78 -11.69 -16.22
CA ASN A 42 10.92 -10.96 -17.17
C ASN A 42 10.03 -11.90 -18.02
N LEU A 43 10.50 -13.12 -18.32
CA LEU A 43 9.69 -14.11 -19.05
C LEU A 43 8.51 -14.61 -18.22
N ASN A 44 8.70 -14.80 -16.91
CA ASN A 44 7.63 -15.15 -15.97
C ASN A 44 6.59 -14.03 -15.85
N GLN A 45 6.98 -12.75 -15.92
CA GLN A 45 6.04 -11.62 -15.93
C GLN A 45 5.16 -11.56 -17.18
N ARG A 46 5.67 -11.91 -18.37
CA ARG A 46 4.83 -11.99 -19.59
C ARG A 46 3.84 -13.15 -19.56
N GLN A 47 4.18 -14.27 -18.91
CA GLN A 47 3.21 -15.36 -18.70
C GLN A 47 2.19 -15.06 -17.58
N LEU A 48 2.53 -14.21 -16.61
CA LEU A 48 1.62 -13.73 -15.54
C LEU A 48 0.48 -12.83 -16.08
N LEU A 49 0.66 -12.20 -17.23
CA LEU A 49 -0.27 -11.23 -17.83
C LEU A 49 -1.38 -11.86 -18.69
N GLY A 50 -1.45 -13.19 -18.78
CA GLY A 50 -2.28 -13.88 -19.76
C GLY A 50 -3.80 -13.88 -19.51
N SER A 51 -4.31 -13.54 -18.33
CA SER A 51 -5.76 -13.66 -18.07
C SER A 51 -6.29 -12.98 -16.78
N ASN A 52 -5.77 -11.83 -16.36
CA ASN A 52 -6.28 -11.14 -15.16
C ASN A 52 -7.01 -9.83 -15.50
N SER A 53 -8.33 -9.90 -15.58
CA SER A 53 -9.23 -8.76 -15.84
C SER A 53 -9.19 -7.68 -14.75
N ALA A 54 -8.76 -8.00 -13.52
CA ALA A 54 -8.69 -7.05 -12.40
C ALA A 54 -7.42 -6.17 -12.42
N LEU A 55 -6.27 -6.73 -12.83
CA LEU A 55 -5.06 -5.95 -13.09
C LEU A 55 -5.24 -5.10 -14.35
N ALA A 56 -6.00 -5.62 -15.32
CA ALA A 56 -6.49 -4.83 -16.43
C ALA A 56 -7.45 -3.75 -15.94
N GLU A 57 -8.45 -3.97 -15.09
CA GLU A 57 -9.34 -2.89 -14.58
C GLU A 57 -8.58 -1.81 -13.82
N TRP A 58 -7.74 -2.20 -12.86
CA TRP A 58 -6.98 -1.24 -12.04
C TRP A 58 -5.95 -0.49 -12.91
N ASN A 59 -5.21 -1.16 -13.82
CA ASN A 59 -4.32 -0.46 -14.76
C ASN A 59 -5.04 0.26 -15.90
N TYR A 60 -6.19 -0.24 -16.39
CA TYR A 60 -6.98 0.32 -17.49
C TYR A 60 -7.58 1.63 -17.03
N VAL A 61 -8.26 1.67 -15.88
CA VAL A 61 -8.75 2.92 -15.28
C VAL A 61 -7.58 3.88 -15.00
N MET A 62 -6.46 3.38 -14.47
CA MET A 62 -5.24 4.19 -14.25
C MET A 62 -4.51 4.59 -15.55
N SER A 63 -4.87 4.02 -16.72
CA SER A 63 -4.27 4.30 -18.04
C SER A 63 -5.18 5.12 -18.97
N GLN A 64 -6.49 5.14 -18.75
CA GLN A 64 -7.43 5.95 -19.53
C GLN A 64 -7.24 7.47 -19.29
N SER A 65 -6.55 7.86 -18.21
CA SER A 65 -6.17 9.26 -17.92
C SER A 65 -4.87 9.72 -18.62
N ASN A 66 -4.16 8.83 -19.35
CA ASN A 66 -2.87 9.16 -19.99
C ASN A 66 -2.99 9.76 -21.41
N ASN A 67 -4.19 10.03 -21.93
CA ASN A 67 -4.34 10.68 -23.23
C ASN A 67 -4.48 12.20 -23.09
N GLY A 68 -3.35 12.85 -22.82
CA GLY A 68 -3.20 14.31 -22.84
C GLY A 68 -1.77 14.74 -23.20
N SER A 69 -1.40 14.58 -24.49
CA SER A 69 -0.31 15.25 -25.26
C SER A 69 1.04 15.57 -24.57
N SER A 70 2.22 15.20 -25.09
CA SER A 70 2.74 15.58 -26.42
C SER A 70 4.11 14.94 -26.74
N ALA A 71 4.44 14.94 -28.04
CA ALA A 71 5.73 14.70 -28.72
C ALA A 71 6.15 13.23 -29.00
N ALA A 72 6.10 12.90 -30.30
CA ALA A 72 6.44 11.62 -30.91
C ALA A 72 7.95 11.31 -30.91
N PRO A 73 8.32 10.02 -31.01
CA PRO A 73 9.43 9.61 -31.85
C PRO A 73 8.95 8.79 -33.05
N SER A 74 9.77 8.88 -34.09
CA SER A 74 9.58 8.48 -35.48
C SER A 74 9.33 7.00 -35.74
N VAL A 75 8.44 6.77 -36.71
CA VAL A 75 8.32 5.67 -37.69
C VAL A 75 9.34 4.54 -37.56
N VAL A 76 8.87 3.36 -37.11
CA VAL A 76 9.29 2.06 -37.66
C VAL A 76 8.07 1.12 -37.71
N ASP A 77 7.67 0.82 -38.94
CA ASP A 77 6.83 -0.26 -39.49
C ASP A 77 5.60 -0.81 -38.75
N ARG A 78 4.45 -0.47 -39.36
CA ARG A 78 3.17 -1.18 -39.27
C ARG A 78 3.33 -2.62 -39.73
N ALA A 79 3.31 -3.57 -38.79
CA ALA A 79 2.77 -4.90 -39.03
C ALA A 79 1.35 -4.97 -38.44
N SER A 80 0.41 -5.38 -39.28
CA SER A 80 -1.04 -5.48 -39.08
C SER A 80 -1.47 -6.20 -37.80
N VAL A 81 -2.19 -5.51 -36.91
CA VAL A 81 -3.08 -6.14 -35.92
C VAL A 81 -4.50 -6.12 -36.49
N SER A 82 -4.83 -7.19 -37.22
CA SER A 82 -6.20 -7.50 -37.63
C SER A 82 -6.99 -8.06 -36.46
N GLY A 83 -8.12 -7.42 -36.14
CA GLY A 83 -9.32 -8.05 -35.59
C GLY A 83 -9.23 -8.72 -34.22
N TYR A 84 -9.32 -7.94 -33.14
CA TYR A 84 -9.89 -8.45 -31.89
C TYR A 84 -11.41 -8.20 -31.90
N SER A 85 -12.13 -9.20 -32.43
CA SER A 85 -13.55 -9.38 -32.19
C SER A 85 -13.76 -9.60 -30.68
N TYR A 86 -14.52 -8.70 -30.04
CA TYR A 86 -15.02 -8.91 -28.68
C TYR A 86 -15.99 -10.09 -28.69
N ALA A 87 -15.48 -11.28 -28.45
CA ALA A 87 -16.31 -12.39 -28.00
C ALA A 87 -16.79 -12.05 -26.57
N THR A 88 -17.91 -11.34 -26.49
CA THR A 88 -18.74 -11.35 -25.29
C THR A 88 -19.10 -12.80 -25.04
N LYS A 89 -18.42 -13.45 -24.08
CA LYS A 89 -18.97 -14.64 -23.47
C LYS A 89 -20.29 -14.20 -22.86
N LYS A 90 -21.40 -14.56 -23.54
CA LYS A 90 -22.74 -14.58 -22.96
C LYS A 90 -22.61 -15.24 -21.60
N THR A 91 -22.66 -14.43 -20.54
CA THR A 91 -22.85 -14.93 -19.19
C THR A 91 -24.12 -15.75 -19.23
N ALA A 92 -23.97 -17.04 -18.95
CA ALA A 92 -25.09 -17.93 -18.75
C ALA A 92 -26.05 -17.28 -17.73
N ARG A 93 -27.33 -17.34 -18.07
CA ARG A 93 -28.47 -16.82 -17.31
C ARG A 93 -28.39 -17.19 -15.82
N GLY A 94 -28.66 -16.22 -14.94
CA GLY A 94 -29.26 -16.47 -13.62
C GLY A 94 -28.36 -17.07 -12.53
N GLY A 95 -27.10 -16.67 -12.41
CA GLY A 95 -26.32 -16.97 -11.20
C GLY A 95 -26.75 -16.08 -10.04
N ALA A 96 -27.36 -16.64 -9.01
CA ALA A 96 -27.69 -15.91 -7.79
C ALA A 96 -26.44 -15.25 -7.19
N TYR A 97 -26.55 -13.96 -6.82
CA TYR A 97 -25.51 -13.27 -6.06
C TYR A 97 -25.23 -14.07 -4.78
N ARG A 98 -24.01 -14.58 -4.62
CA ARG A 98 -23.61 -15.33 -3.43
C ARG A 98 -22.80 -14.40 -2.53
N GLU A 99 -23.24 -14.24 -1.29
CA GLU A 99 -22.49 -13.48 -0.30
C GLU A 99 -21.17 -14.18 0.05
N PRO A 100 -20.12 -13.43 0.40
CA PRO A 100 -18.87 -13.99 0.89
C PRO A 100 -19.12 -14.89 2.10
N THR A 101 -18.49 -16.06 2.10
CA THR A 101 -18.50 -16.95 3.25
C THR A 101 -17.49 -16.49 4.28
N PHE A 102 -17.79 -16.65 5.57
CA PHE A 102 -16.89 -16.29 6.65
C PHE A 102 -16.73 -17.46 7.63
N GLN A 103 -15.61 -17.45 8.36
CA GLN A 103 -15.24 -18.48 9.33
C GLN A 103 -14.39 -17.89 10.45
N GLY A 104 -14.27 -18.63 11.55
CA GLY A 104 -13.47 -18.23 12.70
C GLY A 104 -14.12 -17.08 13.48
N VAL A 105 -13.36 -16.02 13.76
CA VAL A 105 -13.80 -14.89 14.61
C VAL A 105 -14.71 -13.87 13.93
N PHE A 106 -14.87 -13.90 12.60
CA PHE A 106 -15.69 -12.90 11.90
C PHE A 106 -17.19 -13.18 12.01
N ARG A 107 -17.99 -12.13 12.20
CA ARG A 107 -19.46 -12.19 12.19
C ARG A 107 -19.99 -11.05 11.31
N PRO A 108 -20.75 -11.29 10.23
CA PRO A 108 -21.27 -10.22 9.40
C PRO A 108 -22.12 -9.26 10.22
N LYS A 109 -21.81 -7.97 10.14
CA LYS A 109 -22.57 -6.91 10.80
C LYS A 109 -23.52 -6.23 9.83
N PHE A 110 -22.98 -5.71 8.73
CA PHE A 110 -23.77 -5.13 7.66
C PHE A 110 -23.01 -5.10 6.32
N ILE A 111 -23.77 -4.91 5.24
CA ILE A 111 -23.25 -4.70 3.88
C ILE A 111 -23.91 -3.44 3.33
N LYS A 112 -23.11 -2.51 2.79
CA LYS A 112 -23.60 -1.31 2.09
C LYS A 112 -23.19 -1.38 0.63
N ARG A 113 -24.18 -1.42 -0.27
CA ARG A 113 -23.95 -1.45 -1.71
C ARG A 113 -23.71 -0.03 -2.23
N GLU A 114 -22.77 0.10 -3.14
CA GLU A 114 -22.31 1.36 -3.68
C GLU A 114 -22.52 1.45 -5.19
N ALA A 115 -22.54 2.68 -5.70
CA ALA A 115 -22.64 2.94 -7.13
C ALA A 115 -21.34 2.59 -7.90
N SER A 116 -20.21 2.55 -7.20
CA SER A 116 -18.88 2.31 -7.77
C SER A 116 -18.03 1.47 -6.81
N GLU A 117 -16.88 1.03 -7.30
CA GLU A 117 -15.86 0.28 -6.59
C GLU A 117 -15.38 1.06 -5.35
N VAL A 118 -15.10 0.34 -4.27
CA VAL A 118 -14.59 0.93 -3.03
C VAL A 118 -13.09 0.72 -2.98
N TYR A 119 -12.32 1.79 -3.16
CA TYR A 119 -10.85 1.73 -3.25
C TYR A 119 -10.18 1.73 -1.88
N CYS A 120 -10.75 2.43 -0.91
CA CYS A 120 -10.21 2.52 0.44
C CYS A 120 -11.33 2.58 1.48
N VAL A 121 -11.07 1.99 2.66
CA VAL A 121 -11.94 2.09 3.84
C VAL A 121 -11.12 2.43 5.07
N LYS A 122 -11.66 3.26 5.97
CA LYS A 122 -11.04 3.63 7.25
C LYS A 122 -12.07 3.77 8.35
N PHE A 123 -11.71 3.35 9.55
CA PHE A 123 -12.44 3.73 10.77
C PHE A 123 -12.02 5.15 11.19
N SER A 124 -12.97 5.92 11.72
CA SER A 124 -12.66 7.15 12.46
C SER A 124 -11.87 6.82 13.73
N PRO A 125 -11.13 7.79 14.32
CA PRO A 125 -10.27 7.53 15.48
C PRO A 125 -11.01 6.98 16.71
N ASP A 126 -12.31 7.29 16.82
CA ASP A 126 -13.23 6.85 17.87
C ASP A 126 -13.99 5.55 17.52
N ASP A 127 -13.75 4.97 16.35
CA ASP A 127 -14.47 3.83 15.77
C ASP A 127 -15.99 4.04 15.60
N GLU A 128 -16.50 5.28 15.67
CA GLU A 128 -17.94 5.58 15.48
C GLU A 128 -18.35 5.55 14.00
N PHE A 129 -17.41 5.77 13.09
CA PHE A 129 -17.67 5.85 11.65
C PHE A 129 -16.73 4.97 10.82
N ILE A 130 -17.24 4.50 9.69
CA ILE A 130 -16.45 3.96 8.57
C ILE A 130 -16.56 4.94 7.41
N ALA A 131 -15.43 5.47 6.95
CA ALA A 131 -15.35 6.19 5.69
C ALA A 131 -14.94 5.22 4.57
N ALA A 132 -15.56 5.39 3.39
CA ALA A 132 -15.26 4.63 2.19
C ALA A 132 -15.03 5.59 1.01
N GLY A 133 -13.88 5.48 0.36
CA GLY A 133 -13.55 6.24 -0.86
C GLY A 133 -13.91 5.43 -2.11
N LEU A 134 -14.71 6.02 -3.00
CA LEU A 134 -15.28 5.34 -4.15
C LEU A 134 -14.61 5.74 -5.48
N GLY A 135 -14.80 4.91 -6.51
CA GLY A 135 -14.34 5.18 -7.87
C GLY A 135 -15.02 6.35 -8.58
N ASN A 136 -16.16 6.82 -8.07
CA ASN A 136 -16.93 7.94 -8.61
C ASN A 136 -16.66 9.27 -7.85
N SER A 137 -15.47 9.46 -7.29
CA SER A 137 -15.05 10.60 -6.47
C SER A 137 -15.70 10.71 -5.08
N PHE A 138 -16.79 10.00 -4.83
CA PHE A 138 -17.54 10.17 -3.58
C PHE A 138 -16.81 9.55 -2.41
N ILE A 139 -17.06 10.10 -1.23
CA ILE A 139 -16.71 9.46 0.04
C ILE A 139 -18.00 9.24 0.83
N GLN A 140 -18.27 8.01 1.22
CA GLN A 140 -19.41 7.66 2.05
C GLN A 140 -18.97 7.50 3.50
N ILE A 141 -19.73 8.08 4.44
CA ILE A 141 -19.50 7.95 5.88
C ILE A 141 -20.66 7.17 6.50
N TYR A 142 -20.35 5.99 7.04
CA TYR A 142 -21.29 5.09 7.67
C TYR A 142 -21.13 5.09 9.18
N SER A 143 -22.22 5.10 9.93
CA SER A 143 -22.19 4.86 11.38
C SER A 143 -21.96 3.37 11.67
N THR A 144 -21.03 3.07 12.57
CA THR A 144 -20.72 1.68 12.97
C THR A 144 -21.79 1.05 13.86
N SER A 145 -22.59 1.88 14.55
CA SER A 145 -23.60 1.42 15.50
C SER A 145 -24.93 1.04 14.82
N ASN A 146 -25.41 1.86 13.89
CA ASN A 146 -26.71 1.66 13.24
C ASN A 146 -26.62 1.36 11.73
N SER A 147 -25.40 1.32 11.17
CA SER A 147 -25.11 1.07 9.75
C SER A 147 -25.61 2.15 8.77
N GLU A 148 -26.19 3.25 9.24
CA GLU A 148 -26.74 4.26 8.34
C GLU A 148 -25.64 5.05 7.64
N ASN A 149 -25.93 5.48 6.40
CA ASN A 149 -25.11 6.49 5.74
C ASN A 149 -25.42 7.85 6.38
N VAL A 150 -24.43 8.42 7.06
CA VAL A 150 -24.58 9.68 7.80
C VAL A 150 -24.21 10.87 6.92
N ARG A 151 -23.26 10.68 6.00
CA ARG A 151 -22.78 11.71 5.07
C ARG A 151 -22.28 11.09 3.76
N THR A 152 -22.48 11.85 2.69
CA THR A 152 -21.76 11.71 1.43
C THR A 152 -20.94 12.98 1.21
N LEU A 153 -19.63 12.86 1.06
CA LEU A 153 -18.73 13.97 0.77
C LEU A 153 -18.48 14.02 -0.74
N VAL A 154 -18.75 15.17 -1.34
CA VAL A 154 -18.65 15.41 -2.78
C VAL A 154 -18.10 16.82 -3.00
N ALA A 155 -17.07 16.96 -3.83
CA ALA A 155 -16.49 18.26 -4.13
C ALA A 155 -17.50 19.14 -4.91
N PRO A 156 -17.67 20.43 -4.55
CA PRO A 156 -18.63 21.32 -5.23
C PRO A 156 -18.40 21.51 -6.75
N SER A 157 -17.26 21.09 -7.29
CA SER A 157 -16.87 21.26 -8.70
C SER A 157 -17.21 20.08 -9.60
N GLU A 158 -17.91 19.05 -9.12
CA GLU A 158 -18.24 17.86 -9.93
C GLU A 158 -19.34 18.10 -11.00
N LEU A 159 -19.78 19.35 -11.18
CA LEU A 159 -20.60 19.75 -12.34
C LEU A 159 -19.80 19.91 -13.65
N GLU A 160 -18.46 19.80 -13.64
CA GLU A 160 -17.64 19.85 -14.85
C GLU A 160 -16.91 18.53 -15.14
N LYS A 161 -17.69 17.64 -15.78
CA LYS A 161 -17.36 16.59 -16.76
C LYS A 161 -16.56 15.32 -16.41
N GLU A 162 -15.66 15.26 -15.43
CA GLU A 162 -14.91 14.01 -15.17
C GLU A 162 -14.77 13.66 -13.69
N LEU A 163 -15.22 12.45 -13.33
CA LEU A 163 -15.10 11.86 -12.00
C LEU A 163 -13.81 11.05 -11.90
N TYR A 164 -13.09 11.21 -10.79
CA TYR A 164 -11.81 10.55 -10.56
C TYR A 164 -11.86 9.76 -9.24
N PRO A 165 -11.36 8.52 -9.21
CA PRO A 165 -11.38 7.71 -8.00
C PRO A 165 -10.75 8.39 -6.78
N CYS A 166 -11.42 8.26 -5.64
CA CYS A 166 -10.84 8.52 -4.32
C CYS A 166 -10.01 7.29 -3.91
N THR A 167 -8.69 7.40 -4.07
CA THR A 167 -7.75 6.26 -4.00
C THR A 167 -7.29 5.97 -2.57
N SER A 168 -7.27 6.98 -1.70
CA SER A 168 -6.81 6.85 -0.33
C SER A 168 -7.46 7.91 0.55
N ILE A 169 -7.79 7.51 1.78
CA ILE A 169 -8.33 8.41 2.81
C ILE A 169 -7.58 8.19 4.13
N ALA A 170 -7.48 9.24 4.94
CA ALA A 170 -6.99 9.15 6.31
C ALA A 170 -7.73 10.13 7.22
N PHE A 171 -8.11 9.68 8.40
CA PHE A 171 -8.60 10.56 9.46
C PHE A 171 -7.43 11.24 10.14
N ARG A 172 -7.58 12.53 10.44
CA ARG A 172 -6.62 13.20 11.30
C ARG A 172 -6.86 12.74 12.74
N PRO A 173 -5.81 12.39 13.50
CA PRO A 173 -5.94 12.12 14.92
C PRO A 173 -6.60 13.30 15.68
N ASP A 174 -7.44 12.98 16.67
CA ASP A 174 -8.17 14.00 17.47
C ASP A 174 -7.32 14.66 18.57
N CYS A 175 -6.07 14.24 18.69
CA CYS A 175 -5.12 14.72 19.69
C CYS A 175 -4.20 15.80 19.11
N GLY A 176 -4.51 17.07 19.37
CA GLY A 176 -3.57 18.17 19.09
C GLY A 176 -4.13 19.59 19.19
N GLY A 177 -5.20 19.80 19.95
CA GLY A 177 -5.75 21.15 20.20
C GLY A 177 -6.16 21.93 18.94
N TYR A 178 -6.32 21.26 17.79
CA TYR A 178 -6.58 21.91 16.51
C TYR A 178 -7.96 22.59 16.48
N LYS A 179 -8.02 23.73 15.79
CA LYS A 179 -9.24 24.53 15.63
C LYS A 179 -10.37 23.76 14.95
N ASN A 180 -10.06 23.12 13.81
CA ASN A 180 -10.99 22.22 13.15
C ASN A 180 -10.88 20.89 13.87
N LYS A 181 -11.98 20.24 14.25
CA LYS A 181 -11.99 18.83 14.67
C LYS A 181 -12.55 17.99 13.52
N ASN A 182 -12.56 16.67 13.64
CA ASN A 182 -13.23 15.77 12.70
C ASN A 182 -12.77 16.00 11.24
N VAL A 183 -11.46 15.98 11.03
CA VAL A 183 -10.86 16.21 9.71
C VAL A 183 -10.52 14.88 9.06
N LEU A 184 -10.94 14.71 7.80
CA LEU A 184 -10.55 13.61 6.92
C LEU A 184 -9.81 14.18 5.71
N VAL A 185 -8.68 13.60 5.34
CA VAL A 185 -7.99 13.89 4.08
C VAL A 185 -8.26 12.78 3.07
N ALA A 186 -8.45 13.16 1.81
CA ALA A 186 -8.71 12.25 0.70
C ALA A 186 -7.81 12.58 -0.48
N GLY A 187 -7.12 11.58 -1.01
CA GLY A 187 -6.32 11.64 -2.22
C GLY A 187 -7.09 11.10 -3.43
N TYR A 188 -6.93 11.77 -4.58
CA TYR A 188 -7.64 11.45 -5.80
C TYR A 188 -6.69 11.14 -6.96
N ALA A 189 -7.16 10.35 -7.91
CA ALA A 189 -6.38 9.93 -9.07
C ALA A 189 -6.00 11.09 -10.02
N ASP A 190 -6.62 12.27 -9.90
CA ASP A 190 -6.30 13.47 -10.69
C ASP A 190 -5.30 14.42 -10.00
N GLY A 191 -4.77 14.04 -8.84
CA GLY A 191 -3.79 14.85 -8.11
C GLY A 191 -4.40 15.77 -7.06
N ARG A 192 -5.73 15.76 -6.87
CA ARG A 192 -6.34 16.52 -5.78
C ARG A 192 -6.12 15.80 -4.45
N ILE A 193 -5.77 16.57 -3.42
CA ILE A 193 -5.82 16.17 -2.02
C ILE A 193 -6.83 17.09 -1.32
N ILE A 194 -7.98 16.55 -0.94
CA ILE A 194 -9.08 17.33 -0.36
C ILE A 194 -9.18 17.06 1.14
N HIS A 195 -9.30 18.14 1.91
CA HIS A 195 -9.54 18.08 3.34
C HIS A 195 -11.02 18.37 3.61
N TRP A 196 -11.63 17.49 4.39
CA TRP A 196 -13.04 17.50 4.70
C TRP A 196 -13.24 17.62 6.20
N HIS A 197 -14.23 18.41 6.60
CA HIS A 197 -14.83 18.28 7.92
C HIS A 197 -15.94 17.22 7.82
N TYR A 198 -15.62 15.95 8.13
CA TYR A 198 -16.44 14.81 7.71
C TYR A 198 -17.80 14.75 8.39
N THR A 199 -18.00 15.37 9.57
CA THR A 199 -19.32 15.41 10.21
C THR A 199 -20.22 16.52 9.68
N SER A 200 -19.68 17.62 9.13
CA SER A 200 -20.48 18.70 8.54
C SER A 200 -20.62 18.59 7.02
N GLY A 201 -19.74 17.82 6.37
CA GLY A 201 -19.65 17.75 4.92
C GLY A 201 -18.94 18.95 4.28
N GLN A 202 -18.38 19.86 5.09
CA GLN A 202 -17.72 21.04 4.55
C GLN A 202 -16.34 20.70 3.99
N LEU A 203 -16.09 21.20 2.78
CA LEU A 203 -14.76 21.22 2.20
C LEU A 203 -13.93 22.28 2.94
N ILE A 204 -12.82 21.85 3.55
CA ILE A 204 -11.90 22.73 4.29
C ILE A 204 -10.90 23.36 3.32
N SER A 205 -10.28 22.53 2.47
CA SER A 205 -9.26 22.98 1.52
C SER A 205 -8.97 21.91 0.47
N THR A 206 -8.37 22.33 -0.65
CA THR A 206 -7.84 21.46 -1.69
C THR A 206 -6.37 21.80 -1.93
N VAL A 207 -5.52 20.78 -1.90
CA VAL A 207 -4.09 20.86 -2.25
C VAL A 207 -3.88 20.12 -3.58
N PRO A 208 -3.44 20.80 -4.65
CA PRO A 208 -3.22 20.15 -5.93
C PRO A 208 -1.78 19.64 -6.10
N GLU A 209 -1.63 18.42 -6.59
CA GLU A 209 -0.40 17.85 -7.15
C GLU A 209 -0.62 17.58 -8.65
N PRO A 210 -0.41 18.57 -9.53
CA PRO A 210 -0.78 18.45 -10.93
C PRO A 210 -0.01 17.32 -11.63
N ASN A 211 -0.72 16.54 -12.44
CA ASN A 211 -0.20 15.39 -13.19
C ASN A 211 0.31 14.22 -12.32
N VAL A 212 -0.12 14.15 -11.05
CA VAL A 212 0.21 13.05 -10.15
C VAL A 212 -1.06 12.29 -9.82
N GLN A 213 -1.06 10.97 -10.02
CA GLN A 213 -2.13 10.13 -9.46
C GLN A 213 -1.79 9.89 -8.00
N ILE A 214 -2.58 10.42 -7.07
CA ILE A 214 -2.37 10.18 -5.65
C ILE A 214 -2.69 8.72 -5.37
N ASN A 215 -1.76 7.99 -4.77
CA ASN A 215 -1.95 6.60 -4.38
C ASN A 215 -2.14 6.45 -2.87
N CYS A 216 -1.53 7.32 -2.07
CA CYS A 216 -1.62 7.28 -0.62
C CYS A 216 -1.66 8.68 -0.04
N VAL A 217 -2.53 8.88 0.95
CA VAL A 217 -2.45 9.98 1.91
C VAL A 217 -2.46 9.40 3.32
N THR A 218 -1.69 9.98 4.22
CA THR A 218 -1.67 9.55 5.62
C THR A 218 -1.36 10.71 6.55
N TYR A 219 -1.86 10.66 7.77
CA TYR A 219 -1.48 11.59 8.82
C TYR A 219 -0.34 11.04 9.67
N GLN A 220 0.47 11.94 10.19
CA GLN A 220 1.42 11.60 11.23
C GLN A 220 0.68 11.11 12.47
N SER A 221 0.96 9.88 12.86
CA SER A 221 0.25 9.17 13.92
C SER A 221 1.11 9.03 15.18
N ASN A 222 1.65 10.11 15.77
CA ASN A 222 2.14 10.12 17.16
C ASN A 222 2.66 11.46 17.69
N LEU A 223 3.09 11.38 18.96
CA LEU A 223 3.80 12.28 19.84
C LEU A 223 2.85 13.00 20.80
N ASN A 224 2.66 12.37 21.96
CA ASN A 224 2.27 13.02 23.21
C ASN A 224 1.16 14.06 23.05
N SER A 225 -0.04 13.64 22.65
CA SER A 225 -1.30 14.42 22.58
C SER A 225 -1.32 15.76 21.80
N GLU A 226 -0.19 16.42 21.57
CA GLU A 226 -0.11 17.83 21.18
C GLU A 226 0.33 17.99 19.72
N THR A 227 1.08 17.04 19.16
CA THR A 227 1.62 17.14 17.79
C THR A 227 1.09 16.06 16.83
N ALA A 228 0.22 15.15 17.28
CA ALA A 228 -0.33 14.12 16.42
C ALA A 228 -1.25 14.75 15.35
N GLY A 229 -1.07 14.39 14.08
CA GLY A 229 -1.79 15.02 12.99
C GLY A 229 -1.32 16.45 12.65
N ALA A 230 -0.15 16.88 13.13
CA ALA A 230 0.46 18.14 12.72
C ALA A 230 0.93 18.13 11.26
N TYR A 231 1.28 16.95 10.76
CA TYR A 231 1.70 16.72 9.38
C TYR A 231 0.87 15.64 8.71
N PHE A 232 0.74 15.75 7.39
CA PHE A 232 0.28 14.66 6.54
C PHE A 232 1.27 14.44 5.41
N ALA A 233 1.27 13.23 4.86
CA ALA A 233 2.10 12.86 3.72
C ALA A 233 1.24 12.39 2.55
N SER A 234 1.77 12.55 1.35
CA SER A 234 1.21 12.00 0.11
C SER A 234 2.29 11.26 -0.68
N SER A 235 1.82 10.34 -1.51
CA SER A 235 2.64 9.70 -2.53
C SER A 235 1.80 9.30 -3.74
N GLY A 236 2.45 9.13 -4.89
CA GLY A 236 1.73 8.89 -6.13
C GLY A 236 2.54 8.27 -7.26
N SER A 237 2.08 8.52 -8.48
CA SER A 237 2.64 7.96 -9.71
C SER A 237 4.02 8.49 -10.10
N ASP A 238 4.50 9.54 -9.46
CA ASP A 238 5.68 10.32 -9.86
C ASP A 238 6.97 9.99 -9.08
N SER A 239 6.92 8.94 -8.25
CA SER A 239 8.04 8.42 -7.44
C SER A 239 8.49 9.31 -6.27
N TYR A 240 7.75 10.39 -5.98
CA TYR A 240 8.04 11.27 -4.86
C TYR A 240 7.20 10.91 -3.61
N VAL A 241 7.75 11.27 -2.46
CA VAL A 241 7.01 11.31 -1.18
C VAL A 241 7.04 12.75 -0.69
N ARG A 242 5.87 13.30 -0.34
CA ARG A 242 5.72 14.70 0.07
C ARG A 242 5.15 14.78 1.47
N VAL A 243 5.61 15.77 2.24
CA VAL A 243 5.12 16.06 3.60
C VAL A 243 4.60 17.48 3.64
N TYR A 244 3.46 17.66 4.30
CA TYR A 244 2.71 18.90 4.38
C TYR A 244 2.39 19.25 5.82
N ASP A 245 2.25 20.55 6.08
CA ASP A 245 1.68 21.07 7.31
C ASP A 245 0.16 20.89 7.29
N SER A 246 -0.40 20.25 8.31
CA SER A 246 -1.83 19.95 8.38
C SER A 246 -2.71 21.14 8.78
N GLN A 247 -2.14 22.26 9.22
CA GLN A 247 -2.90 23.45 9.61
C GLN A 247 -3.02 24.45 8.46
N ASN A 248 -1.93 24.66 7.72
CA ASN A 248 -1.89 25.61 6.61
C ASN A 248 -1.85 24.96 5.22
N HIS A 249 -1.75 23.62 5.18
CA HIS A 249 -1.79 22.78 3.97
C HIS A 249 -0.67 23.09 2.97
N LYS A 250 0.44 23.68 3.42
CA LYS A 250 1.61 23.93 2.58
C LYS A 250 2.53 22.73 2.55
N LYS A 251 3.08 22.45 1.36
CA LYS A 251 4.15 21.47 1.19
C LYS A 251 5.39 21.94 1.94
N LEU A 252 5.83 21.14 2.90
CA LEU A 252 7.05 21.37 3.68
C LEU A 252 8.25 20.74 3.00
N LEU A 253 8.07 19.53 2.48
CA LEU A 253 9.14 18.72 1.95
C LEU A 253 8.68 17.88 0.77
N GLU A 254 9.59 17.69 -0.17
CA GLU A 254 9.49 16.71 -1.25
C GLU A 254 10.78 15.88 -1.23
N MET A 255 10.65 14.59 -0.96
CA MET A 255 11.78 13.69 -0.81
C MET A 255 12.34 13.29 -2.17
N ASN A 256 13.66 13.29 -2.33
CA ASN A 256 14.29 12.98 -3.60
C ASN A 256 13.90 11.58 -4.12
N ARG A 257 13.49 11.52 -5.38
CA ARG A 257 13.30 10.26 -6.11
C ARG A 257 14.63 9.59 -6.46
N GLY A 258 14.57 8.28 -6.63
CA GLY A 258 15.64 7.50 -7.20
C GLY A 258 15.76 7.67 -8.73
N GLN A 259 16.97 7.47 -9.24
CA GLN A 259 17.34 7.33 -10.65
C GLN A 259 17.78 5.89 -10.99
N GLY A 260 17.12 4.89 -10.41
CA GLY A 260 17.40 3.46 -10.64
C GLY A 260 17.45 2.65 -9.34
N ASP A 261 17.91 1.40 -9.41
CA ASP A 261 17.80 0.42 -8.30
C ASP A 261 18.73 0.68 -7.11
N ILE A 262 19.72 1.57 -7.28
CA ILE A 262 20.83 1.80 -6.31
C ILE A 262 20.87 3.24 -5.78
N SER A 263 19.99 4.11 -6.26
CA SER A 263 19.92 5.51 -5.81
C SER A 263 19.00 5.65 -4.61
N ALA A 264 19.34 6.55 -3.69
CA ALA A 264 18.48 6.87 -2.55
C ALA A 264 17.12 7.42 -3.04
N GLY A 265 16.04 6.70 -2.72
CA GLY A 265 14.66 7.06 -3.05
C GLY A 265 13.99 6.14 -4.07
N HIS A 266 12.72 6.38 -4.35
CA HIS A 266 11.91 5.52 -5.22
C HIS A 266 12.18 5.76 -6.71
N SER A 267 12.30 4.69 -7.49
CA SER A 267 12.51 4.74 -8.95
C SER A 267 11.21 4.55 -9.75
N SER A 268 10.11 4.21 -9.07
CA SER A 268 8.79 3.97 -9.65
C SER A 268 7.68 4.49 -8.73
N ARG A 269 6.43 4.25 -9.11
CA ARG A 269 5.21 4.66 -8.39
C ARG A 269 5.27 4.23 -6.92
N VAL A 270 4.91 5.14 -6.03
CA VAL A 270 4.86 4.90 -4.58
C VAL A 270 3.41 4.70 -4.18
N PHE A 271 3.13 3.55 -3.57
CA PHE A 271 1.77 3.12 -3.27
C PHE A 271 1.37 3.30 -1.83
N SER A 272 2.32 3.26 -0.90
CA SER A 272 2.02 3.43 0.52
C SER A 272 3.09 4.27 1.20
N VAL A 273 2.66 5.10 2.15
CA VAL A 273 3.52 5.87 3.05
C VAL A 273 2.96 5.73 4.47
N ARG A 274 3.84 5.58 5.45
CA ARG A 274 3.51 5.56 6.88
C ARG A 274 4.54 6.36 7.66
N PHE A 275 4.07 7.27 8.49
CA PHE A 275 4.92 7.86 9.53
C PHE A 275 5.28 6.78 10.54
N HIS A 276 6.50 6.84 11.05
CA HIS A 276 6.83 6.10 12.26
C HIS A 276 5.86 6.54 13.35
N PRO A 277 5.37 5.63 14.20
CA PRO A 277 4.60 6.02 15.35
C PRO A 277 5.53 6.87 16.21
N THR A 278 6.45 6.35 16.98
CA THR A 278 7.05 7.14 18.07
C THR A 278 8.06 8.24 17.66
N GLU A 279 8.44 8.35 16.38
CA GLU A 279 9.53 9.23 15.93
C GLU A 279 9.04 10.26 14.90
N GLN A 280 9.12 11.55 15.25
CA GLN A 280 8.47 12.63 14.51
C GLN A 280 8.92 12.77 13.05
N ASN A 281 10.21 12.58 12.83
CA ASN A 281 10.84 12.90 11.55
C ASN A 281 10.98 11.68 10.64
N ILE A 282 10.48 10.53 11.08
CA ILE A 282 10.69 9.27 10.41
C ILE A 282 9.40 8.84 9.70
N LEU A 283 9.55 8.39 8.47
CA LEU A 283 8.50 7.71 7.72
C LEU A 283 9.10 6.62 6.82
N ILE A 284 8.29 5.65 6.46
CA ILE A 284 8.60 4.63 5.47
C ILE A 284 7.64 4.72 4.29
N SER A 285 8.09 4.28 3.12
CA SER A 285 7.24 4.18 1.94
C SER A 285 7.55 2.94 1.12
N GLY A 286 6.56 2.45 0.39
CA GLY A 286 6.68 1.26 -0.46
C GLY A 286 6.08 1.49 -1.84
N GLY A 287 6.70 0.90 -2.86
CA GLY A 287 6.31 1.14 -4.25
C GLY A 287 6.51 -0.05 -5.19
N TRP A 288 6.31 0.23 -6.47
CA TRP A 288 6.44 -0.72 -7.59
C TRP A 288 7.88 -1.04 -7.96
N ASP A 289 8.86 -0.35 -7.39
CA ASP A 289 10.28 -0.64 -7.55
C ASP A 289 10.76 -1.80 -6.65
N ASN A 290 9.84 -2.48 -5.95
CA ASN A 290 10.12 -3.57 -5.01
C ASN A 290 10.99 -3.15 -3.82
N THR A 291 10.89 -1.88 -3.44
CA THR A 291 11.61 -1.35 -2.29
C THR A 291 10.68 -0.78 -1.23
N ILE A 292 11.10 -0.92 0.02
CA ILE A 292 10.64 -0.09 1.12
C ILE A 292 11.75 0.92 1.40
N GLN A 293 11.44 2.22 1.31
CA GLN A 293 12.38 3.31 1.58
C GLN A 293 12.14 3.88 2.97
N PHE A 294 13.22 4.21 3.66
CA PHE A 294 13.22 4.81 5.00
C PHE A 294 13.65 6.25 4.86
N TRP A 295 12.89 7.15 5.46
CA TRP A 295 13.12 8.58 5.30
C TRP A 295 13.26 9.25 6.66
N ASP A 296 14.20 10.19 6.69
CA ASP A 296 14.29 11.21 7.73
C ASP A 296 13.98 12.55 7.06
N THR A 297 12.93 13.24 7.52
CA THR A 297 12.48 14.53 6.99
C THR A 297 13.53 15.63 7.09
N ARG A 298 14.60 15.42 7.87
CA ARG A 298 15.73 16.36 8.02
C ARG A 298 16.79 16.22 6.93
N ILE A 299 16.80 15.10 6.19
CA ILE A 299 17.90 14.71 5.28
C ILE A 299 17.48 14.84 3.80
N GLY A 300 16.18 14.73 3.49
CA GLY A 300 15.61 14.99 2.16
C GLY A 300 15.86 13.89 1.11
N HIS A 301 16.59 12.82 1.45
CA HIS A 301 16.72 11.60 0.67
C HIS A 301 16.53 10.37 1.56
N SER A 302 16.31 9.21 0.93
CA SER A 302 16.19 7.94 1.66
C SER A 302 17.50 7.64 2.40
N VAL A 303 17.39 7.22 3.66
CA VAL A 303 18.53 6.89 4.52
C VAL A 303 18.86 5.40 4.49
N ARG A 304 17.91 4.57 4.03
CA ARG A 304 18.00 3.11 3.99
C ARG A 304 16.86 2.54 3.14
N SER A 305 17.07 1.36 2.59
CA SER A 305 16.03 0.60 1.90
C SER A 305 16.02 -0.89 2.26
N ILE A 306 14.85 -1.52 2.13
CA ILE A 306 14.65 -2.97 2.10
C ILE A 306 14.22 -3.35 0.68
N TYR A 307 14.76 -4.44 0.15
CA TYR A 307 14.42 -4.97 -1.17
C TYR A 307 13.60 -6.25 -1.06
N GLY A 308 12.63 -6.42 -1.97
CA GLY A 308 11.82 -7.64 -2.07
C GLY A 308 10.31 -7.36 -2.07
N PRO A 309 9.77 -6.67 -1.06
CA PRO A 309 8.34 -6.39 -0.99
C PRO A 309 7.83 -5.60 -2.19
N HIS A 310 6.79 -6.11 -2.86
CA HIS A 310 6.14 -5.45 -4.00
C HIS A 310 4.83 -4.81 -3.54
N ILE A 311 4.81 -3.50 -3.36
CA ILE A 311 3.70 -2.78 -2.74
C ILE A 311 2.79 -2.16 -3.81
N CYS A 312 1.50 -2.50 -3.79
CA CYS A 312 0.50 -2.10 -4.79
C CYS A 312 -0.79 -1.50 -4.22
N GLY A 313 -0.85 -1.23 -2.91
CA GLY A 313 -2.02 -0.63 -2.28
C GLY A 313 -1.66 0.36 -1.18
N SER A 314 -2.57 1.30 -0.91
CA SER A 314 -2.37 2.38 0.07
C SER A 314 -2.20 1.88 1.50
N ASP A 315 -2.72 0.69 1.77
CA ASP A 315 -2.74 0.03 3.07
C ASP A 315 -1.87 -1.24 3.11
N SER A 316 -0.87 -1.36 2.24
CA SER A 316 0.02 -2.54 2.17
C SER A 316 1.29 -2.44 3.03
N LEU A 317 1.45 -1.35 3.78
CA LEU A 317 2.61 -1.08 4.63
C LEU A 317 2.12 -0.54 5.96
N ASP A 318 2.63 -1.06 7.07
CA ASP A 318 2.23 -0.63 8.41
C ASP A 318 3.35 -0.76 9.44
N PHE A 319 3.25 0.05 10.50
CA PHE A 319 4.09 -0.05 11.70
C PHE A 319 3.31 -0.72 12.83
N ASN A 320 4.00 -1.48 13.67
CA ASN A 320 3.44 -1.84 14.96
C ASN A 320 3.35 -0.59 15.87
N GLN A 321 2.70 -0.71 17.04
CA GLN A 321 2.37 0.45 17.86
C GLN A 321 3.59 1.21 18.42
N ASP A 322 4.70 0.52 18.71
CA ASP A 322 5.93 1.14 19.20
C ASP A 322 6.89 1.56 18.07
N GLY A 323 6.68 1.06 16.85
CA GLY A 323 7.47 1.37 15.66
C GLY A 323 8.66 0.45 15.44
N SER A 324 8.86 -0.55 16.30
CA SER A 324 9.98 -1.48 16.18
C SER A 324 9.85 -2.45 14.99
N GLU A 325 8.63 -2.69 14.50
CA GLU A 325 8.38 -3.66 13.42
C GLU A 325 7.56 -3.05 12.28
N ILE A 326 7.84 -3.53 11.07
CA ILE A 326 7.14 -3.17 9.84
C ILE A 326 6.42 -4.41 9.30
N LEU A 327 5.15 -4.28 8.93
CA LEU A 327 4.42 -5.27 8.15
C LEU A 327 4.37 -4.85 6.67
N THR A 328 4.69 -5.77 5.77
CA THR A 328 4.49 -5.58 4.33
C THR A 328 3.51 -6.61 3.79
N ALA A 329 2.46 -6.13 3.11
CA ALA A 329 1.50 -6.94 2.37
C ALA A 329 1.75 -6.80 0.86
N SER A 330 2.50 -7.75 0.33
CA SER A 330 3.03 -7.75 -1.03
C SER A 330 2.04 -8.29 -2.04
N PHE A 331 2.01 -7.65 -3.21
CA PHE A 331 1.35 -8.13 -4.40
C PHE A 331 2.22 -9.19 -5.10
N ALA A 332 2.48 -10.29 -4.40
CA ALA A 332 3.39 -11.34 -4.86
C ALA A 332 2.77 -12.72 -4.67
N LYS A 333 3.25 -13.70 -5.45
CA LYS A 333 2.79 -15.10 -5.35
C LYS A 333 3.34 -15.82 -4.12
N GLU A 334 4.46 -15.37 -3.60
CA GLU A 334 5.15 -15.92 -2.44
C GLU A 334 5.54 -14.73 -1.56
N ASP A 335 5.80 -15.00 -0.28
CA ASP A 335 6.19 -13.98 0.70
C ASP A 335 5.20 -12.80 0.77
N GLN A 336 3.90 -13.12 0.73
CA GLN A 336 2.83 -12.11 0.73
C GLN A 336 2.84 -11.22 1.97
N LEU A 337 3.04 -11.81 3.14
CA LEU A 337 3.07 -11.10 4.41
C LEU A 337 4.42 -11.32 5.07
N GLN A 338 5.15 -10.24 5.26
CA GLN A 338 6.47 -10.26 5.88
C GLN A 338 6.55 -9.23 6.99
N MET A 339 7.23 -9.61 8.06
CA MET A 339 7.54 -8.76 9.21
C MET A 339 9.03 -8.44 9.21
N TRP A 340 9.36 -7.17 9.41
CA TRP A 340 10.72 -6.66 9.36
C TRP A 340 11.04 -5.87 10.61
N ASP A 341 12.27 -5.99 11.09
CA ASP A 341 12.79 -5.19 12.17
C ASP A 341 13.15 -3.80 11.64
N PHE A 342 12.52 -2.75 12.17
CA PHE A 342 12.75 -1.37 11.72
C PHE A 342 14.20 -0.92 11.98
N GLY A 343 14.77 -1.32 13.13
CA GLY A 343 16.09 -0.91 13.58
C GLY A 343 17.22 -1.41 12.68
N SER A 344 17.16 -2.67 12.26
CA SER A 344 18.20 -3.35 11.47
C SER A 344 17.83 -3.51 9.98
N GLY A 345 16.55 -3.40 9.63
CA GLY A 345 16.05 -3.69 8.29
C GLY A 345 16.05 -5.17 7.91
N LYS A 346 16.22 -6.07 8.88
CA LYS A 346 16.25 -7.52 8.65
C LYS A 346 14.84 -8.10 8.68
N LEU A 347 14.61 -9.11 7.84
CA LEU A 347 13.41 -9.92 7.88
C LEU A 347 13.35 -10.65 9.25
N ILE A 348 12.26 -10.45 9.97
CA ILE A 348 11.95 -11.18 11.21
C ILE A 348 11.27 -12.50 10.84
N ASP A 349 10.22 -12.42 10.03
CA ASP A 349 9.37 -13.57 9.73
C ASP A 349 8.55 -13.40 8.45
N THR A 350 8.11 -14.52 7.88
CA THR A 350 7.14 -14.57 6.77
C THR A 350 5.91 -15.35 7.22
N ILE A 351 4.74 -14.71 7.12
CA ILE A 351 3.45 -15.34 7.48
C ILE A 351 2.91 -16.03 6.23
N ALA A 352 2.78 -17.36 6.29
CA ALA A 352 2.28 -18.15 5.18
C ALA A 352 0.80 -17.83 4.89
N TRP A 353 0.51 -17.40 3.66
CA TRP A 353 -0.86 -17.08 3.25
C TRP A 353 -1.75 -18.33 3.04
N SER A 354 -1.14 -19.45 2.63
CA SER A 354 -1.84 -20.71 2.28
C SER A 354 -1.48 -21.84 3.25
N ILE A 355 -2.48 -22.63 3.66
CA ILE A 355 -2.28 -23.94 4.33
C ILE A 355 -3.18 -25.04 3.73
N MET A 356 -3.90 -24.83 2.61
CA MET A 356 -4.72 -25.91 2.05
C MET A 356 -3.92 -26.77 1.06
N GLU A 357 -3.78 -28.06 1.36
CA GLU A 357 -3.16 -29.06 0.48
C GLU A 357 -3.96 -29.22 -0.83
N GLY A 358 -3.24 -29.24 -1.96
CA GLY A 358 -3.78 -29.70 -3.25
C GLY A 358 -3.78 -28.67 -4.39
N GLU A 359 -4.09 -27.40 -4.13
CA GLU A 359 -4.05 -26.34 -5.15
C GLU A 359 -3.57 -25.00 -4.57
N ARG A 360 -2.34 -24.58 -4.89
CA ARG A 360 -1.83 -23.24 -4.54
C ARG A 360 -2.58 -22.16 -5.31
N LYS A 361 -3.69 -21.69 -4.76
CA LYS A 361 -4.37 -20.48 -5.20
C LYS A 361 -3.83 -19.30 -4.41
N ASN A 362 -2.75 -18.72 -4.91
CA ASN A 362 -2.09 -17.59 -4.26
C ASN A 362 -2.96 -16.33 -4.34
N SER A 363 -3.03 -15.58 -3.24
CA SER A 363 -3.58 -14.22 -3.24
C SER A 363 -2.46 -13.21 -3.38
N LEU A 364 -2.71 -12.14 -4.13
CA LEU A 364 -1.86 -10.97 -4.27
C LEU A 364 -2.46 -9.88 -3.39
N LEU A 365 -1.72 -9.40 -2.40
CA LEU A 365 -2.28 -8.53 -1.37
C LEU A 365 -2.27 -7.06 -1.81
N TYR A 366 -3.38 -6.38 -1.54
CA TYR A 366 -3.52 -4.92 -1.70
C TYR A 366 -3.55 -4.18 -0.37
N SER A 367 -3.74 -4.91 0.73
CA SER A 367 -3.87 -4.32 2.05
C SER A 367 -3.43 -5.31 3.12
N GLY A 368 -2.68 -4.81 4.09
CA GLY A 368 -2.37 -5.51 5.32
C GLY A 368 -1.91 -4.54 6.41
N SER A 369 -2.40 -4.76 7.62
CA SER A 369 -2.09 -3.91 8.77
C SER A 369 -1.98 -4.73 10.04
N PHE A 370 -1.22 -4.20 10.99
CA PHE A 370 -1.15 -4.76 12.32
C PHE A 370 -2.42 -4.43 13.12
N GLY A 371 -2.78 -5.37 14.00
CA GLY A 371 -3.68 -5.09 15.11
C GLY A 371 -3.06 -4.11 16.10
N LYS A 372 -3.91 -3.54 16.96
CA LYS A 372 -3.54 -2.63 18.04
C LYS A 372 -3.32 -3.35 19.37
N SER A 373 -3.82 -4.58 19.55
CA SER A 373 -3.60 -5.35 20.78
C SER A 373 -2.19 -5.91 20.89
N LYS A 374 -1.69 -5.93 22.13
CA LYS A 374 -0.40 -6.53 22.48
C LYS A 374 -0.57 -7.96 22.97
N ALA A 375 0.36 -8.84 22.59
CA ALA A 375 0.38 -10.22 23.06
C ALA A 375 0.78 -10.33 24.55
N PRO A 376 0.41 -11.43 25.26
CA PRO A 376 0.89 -11.71 26.62
C PRO A 376 2.41 -11.92 26.63
N GLY A 377 3.16 -10.84 26.89
CA GLY A 377 4.63 -10.81 26.75
C GLY A 377 5.16 -9.58 26.00
N GLY A 378 4.27 -8.75 25.45
CA GLY A 378 4.63 -7.63 24.58
C GLY A 378 4.65 -8.03 23.09
N GLY A 379 4.73 -7.04 22.20
CA GLY A 379 4.66 -7.25 20.74
C GLY A 379 3.23 -7.33 20.20
N VAL A 380 3.09 -7.30 18.87
CA VAL A 380 1.79 -7.30 18.20
C VAL A 380 1.15 -8.67 18.21
N GLN A 381 -0.15 -8.74 18.50
CA GLN A 381 -0.86 -10.01 18.56
C GLN A 381 -1.43 -10.47 17.20
N TYR A 382 -1.92 -9.53 16.40
CA TYR A 382 -2.67 -9.85 15.17
C TYR A 382 -2.18 -9.07 13.96
N ALA A 383 -2.38 -9.64 12.78
CA ALA A 383 -2.31 -8.92 11.51
C ALA A 383 -3.51 -9.28 10.64
N ILE A 384 -4.10 -8.28 9.99
CA ILE A 384 -5.18 -8.48 9.02
C ILE A 384 -4.69 -8.11 7.64
N ALA A 385 -5.07 -8.87 6.62
CA ALA A 385 -4.74 -8.57 5.25
C ALA A 385 -5.76 -9.12 4.27
N GLY A 386 -5.77 -8.55 3.06
CA GLY A 386 -6.71 -8.90 2.01
C GLY A 386 -6.15 -8.59 0.63
N GLY A 387 -6.69 -9.28 -0.37
CA GLY A 387 -6.17 -9.18 -1.72
C GLY A 387 -7.06 -9.77 -2.79
N CYS A 388 -6.46 -9.96 -3.96
CA CYS A 388 -7.08 -10.58 -5.12
C CYS A 388 -6.42 -11.91 -5.46
N GLY A 389 -7.05 -12.68 -6.34
CA GLY A 389 -6.56 -14.01 -6.69
C GLY A 389 -6.97 -15.07 -5.67
N GLY A 390 -6.87 -16.32 -6.08
CA GLY A 390 -7.45 -17.44 -5.35
C GLY A 390 -8.95 -17.27 -5.13
N PHE A 391 -9.37 -17.08 -3.88
CA PHE A 391 -10.77 -16.95 -3.49
C PHE A 391 -11.26 -15.50 -3.34
N ASN A 392 -10.40 -14.50 -3.54
CA ASN A 392 -10.61 -13.11 -3.09
C ASN A 392 -11.01 -13.12 -1.62
N GLU A 393 -10.04 -12.93 -0.73
CA GLU A 393 -10.22 -13.21 0.68
C GLU A 393 -9.54 -12.18 1.59
N VAL A 394 -10.05 -12.12 2.81
CA VAL A 394 -9.51 -11.41 3.95
C VAL A 394 -9.18 -12.44 5.02
N LYS A 395 -7.99 -12.32 5.60
CA LYS A 395 -7.55 -13.16 6.70
C LYS A 395 -7.06 -12.32 7.86
N LEU A 396 -7.47 -12.71 9.06
CA LEU A 396 -6.90 -12.24 10.31
C LEU A 396 -6.03 -13.35 10.89
N PHE A 397 -4.75 -13.05 11.10
CA PHE A 397 -3.76 -13.97 11.63
C PHE A 397 -3.44 -13.65 13.08
N ASN A 398 -3.32 -14.69 13.90
CA ASN A 398 -2.59 -14.61 15.16
C ASN A 398 -1.09 -14.73 14.85
N LEU A 399 -0.31 -13.73 15.22
CA LEU A 399 1.12 -13.67 14.90
C LEU A 399 1.98 -14.61 15.76
N GLN A 400 1.50 -14.97 16.95
CA GLN A 400 2.20 -15.93 17.81
C GLN A 400 2.06 -17.35 17.25
N THR A 401 0.86 -17.74 16.81
CA THR A 401 0.60 -19.09 16.28
C THR A 401 0.78 -19.19 14.77
N LYS A 402 0.89 -18.04 14.09
CA LYS A 402 1.01 -17.89 12.63
C LYS A 402 -0.17 -18.50 11.86
N ARG A 403 -1.34 -18.57 12.51
CA ARG A 403 -2.55 -19.19 11.96
C ARG A 403 -3.64 -18.16 11.74
N ALA A 404 -4.43 -18.39 10.70
CA ALA A 404 -5.63 -17.61 10.46
C ALA A 404 -6.69 -17.95 11.53
N VAL A 405 -7.13 -16.93 12.26
CA VAL A 405 -8.21 -17.03 13.25
C VAL A 405 -9.54 -16.53 12.69
N GLY A 406 -9.52 -15.78 11.59
CA GLY A 406 -10.71 -15.34 10.87
C GLY A 406 -10.45 -15.32 9.38
N VAL A 407 -11.41 -15.83 8.60
CA VAL A 407 -11.35 -15.82 7.13
C VAL A 407 -12.69 -15.36 6.58
N ALA A 408 -12.69 -14.38 5.68
CA ALA A 408 -13.83 -14.02 4.84
C ALA A 408 -13.41 -14.16 3.37
N GLN A 409 -14.12 -14.97 2.60
CA GLN A 409 -13.69 -15.36 1.24
C GLN A 409 -14.86 -15.51 0.28
N GLY A 410 -14.56 -15.55 -1.01
CA GLY A 410 -15.58 -15.65 -2.06
C GLY A 410 -16.17 -14.29 -2.44
N PHE A 411 -15.43 -13.20 -2.23
CA PHE A 411 -15.81 -11.90 -2.77
C PHE A 411 -15.84 -11.98 -4.31
N THR A 412 -16.86 -11.39 -4.92
CA THR A 412 -17.04 -11.47 -6.38
C THR A 412 -15.92 -10.79 -7.17
N HIS A 413 -15.20 -9.87 -6.53
CA HIS A 413 -14.06 -9.13 -7.08
C HIS A 413 -12.98 -8.98 -6.00
N SER A 414 -11.83 -8.44 -6.40
CA SER A 414 -10.68 -8.15 -5.54
C SER A 414 -11.04 -7.32 -4.31
N VAL A 415 -10.42 -7.66 -3.17
CA VAL A 415 -10.40 -6.82 -1.97
C VAL A 415 -9.28 -5.79 -2.13
N TYR A 416 -9.60 -4.49 -2.09
CA TYR A 416 -8.62 -3.41 -2.27
C TYR A 416 -8.14 -2.84 -0.93
N SER A 417 -9.01 -2.81 0.07
CA SER A 417 -8.68 -2.28 1.39
C SER A 417 -9.40 -3.08 2.47
N VAL A 418 -8.65 -3.46 3.50
CA VAL A 418 -9.19 -4.04 4.72
C VAL A 418 -8.53 -3.37 5.92
N VAL A 419 -9.37 -3.00 6.90
CA VAL A 419 -8.91 -2.34 8.12
C VAL A 419 -9.64 -2.90 9.32
N MET A 420 -8.96 -2.94 10.45
CA MET A 420 -9.54 -3.27 11.75
C MET A 420 -9.77 -1.99 12.56
N SER A 421 -10.83 -1.96 13.35
CA SER A 421 -11.12 -0.86 14.26
C SER A 421 -10.05 -0.75 15.34
N SER A 422 -9.90 0.44 15.93
CA SER A 422 -8.90 0.73 16.97
C SER A 422 -9.10 -0.15 18.21
N ASN A 423 -10.36 -0.48 18.53
CA ASN A 423 -10.73 -1.41 19.60
C ASN A 423 -10.71 -2.91 19.19
N GLU A 424 -10.36 -3.23 17.94
CA GLU A 424 -10.30 -4.57 17.35
C GLU A 424 -11.60 -5.39 17.38
N LYS A 425 -12.74 -4.76 17.60
CA LYS A 425 -14.05 -5.43 17.63
C LYS A 425 -14.73 -5.48 16.27
N MET A 426 -14.21 -4.77 15.27
CA MET A 426 -14.79 -4.72 13.94
C MET A 426 -13.71 -4.70 12.86
N ILE A 427 -14.06 -5.21 11.69
CA ILE A 427 -13.29 -4.99 10.46
C ILE A 427 -14.19 -4.42 9.37
N ALA A 428 -13.61 -3.62 8.50
CA ALA A 428 -14.25 -3.09 7.30
C ALA A 428 -13.48 -3.54 6.05
N VAL A 429 -14.21 -3.92 5.01
CA VAL A 429 -13.65 -4.44 3.75
C VAL A 429 -14.27 -3.70 2.58
N GLY A 430 -13.42 -3.14 1.72
CA GLY A 430 -13.79 -2.49 0.47
C GLY A 430 -13.07 -3.11 -0.73
N GLY A 431 -13.71 -3.10 -1.90
CA GLY A 431 -13.10 -3.64 -3.11
C GLY A 431 -13.91 -3.42 -4.38
N GLY A 432 -13.53 -4.13 -5.44
CA GLY A 432 -14.16 -4.05 -6.77
C GLY A 432 -15.61 -4.55 -6.81
N PHE A 433 -16.09 -5.16 -5.72
CA PHE A 433 -17.44 -5.70 -5.58
C PHE A 433 -18.50 -4.63 -5.23
N LYS A 434 -18.13 -3.34 -5.29
CA LYS A 434 -19.03 -2.17 -5.13
C LYS A 434 -19.84 -2.22 -3.85
N ALA A 435 -19.18 -2.58 -2.75
CA ALA A 435 -19.79 -2.58 -1.45
C ALA A 435 -18.76 -2.33 -0.34
N VAL A 436 -19.25 -1.92 0.82
CA VAL A 436 -18.53 -1.95 2.09
C VAL A 436 -19.11 -3.10 2.91
N TYR A 437 -18.27 -4.06 3.28
CA TYR A 437 -18.63 -5.10 4.24
C TYR A 437 -18.08 -4.73 5.61
N ALA A 438 -18.90 -4.82 6.64
CA ALA A 438 -18.47 -4.72 8.02
C ALA A 438 -18.72 -6.05 8.73
N TYR A 439 -17.72 -6.53 9.46
CA TYR A 439 -17.83 -7.71 10.32
C TYR A 439 -17.50 -7.31 11.75
N ASP A 440 -18.29 -7.79 12.71
CA ASP A 440 -17.85 -7.85 14.10
C ASP A 440 -16.78 -8.94 14.25
N VAL A 441 -15.86 -8.74 15.19
CA VAL A 441 -14.76 -9.64 15.50
C VAL A 441 -14.94 -10.14 16.93
N ASP A 442 -15.27 -11.42 17.07
CA ASP A 442 -15.45 -12.07 18.37
C ASP A 442 -14.20 -12.90 18.72
N MET A 443 -13.27 -12.26 19.44
CA MET A 443 -12.03 -12.90 19.89
C MET A 443 -12.24 -13.87 21.08
N HIS A 444 -13.41 -13.87 21.74
CA HIS A 444 -13.65 -14.72 22.91
C HIS A 444 -13.90 -16.19 22.54
N GLN A 445 -14.27 -16.48 21.30
CA GLN A 445 -14.44 -17.86 20.79
C GLN A 445 -13.13 -18.49 20.27
N GLN A 446 -11.97 -18.13 20.84
CA GLN A 446 -10.65 -18.69 20.49
C GLN A 446 -10.50 -20.22 20.66
N THR A 447 -11.55 -20.96 21.03
CA THR A 447 -11.46 -22.40 21.34
C THR A 447 -11.21 -23.30 20.12
N SER A 448 -11.27 -22.78 18.90
CA SER A 448 -10.84 -23.52 17.71
C SER A 448 -10.22 -22.57 16.70
N GLU A 449 -8.89 -22.44 16.75
CA GLU A 449 -8.12 -22.01 15.57
C GLU A 449 -8.63 -22.78 14.35
N LEU A 450 -8.67 -22.14 13.18
CA LEU A 450 -9.07 -22.83 11.96
C LEU A 450 -7.97 -23.85 11.61
N ILE A 451 -8.13 -25.07 12.12
CA ILE A 451 -7.32 -26.22 11.74
C ILE A 451 -7.82 -26.63 10.36
N TYR A 452 -6.99 -26.37 9.35
CA TYR A 452 -7.14 -26.92 8.02
C TYR A 452 -6.10 -28.01 7.80
#